data_AF-A0A837CIC0-F1
#
_entry.id   AF-A0A837CIC0-F1
#
_cell.length_a   1.000
_cell.length_b   1.000
_cell.length_c   1.000
_cell.angle_alpha   90.00
_cell.angle_beta   90.00
_cell.angle_gamma   90.00
#
_symmetry.space_group_name_H-M   'P 1'
#
loop_
_entity.id
_entity.type
_entity.pdbx_description
1 polymer ?
#
loop_
_entity_poly.entity_id
_entity_poly.type
_entity_poly.pdbx_seq_one_letter_code
_entity_poly.pdbx_strand_id
1 'polypeptide(L)'
;MKGIKMAAMMTILGPVLMGAAFGFLLQRGKVTNCNVIENQFRLRDFTVLKVMGTAIVVGGIGVLLLVDTGNTKYYVKDANMLAIALGAALFGIGMVVYGYCPGTALGAIATGSIHALVGALGMVAGAILYALSFDWLKAHVLNVWALGKVRLPDVTNIPDIIWFAALAVGAGLFFWWIESVEAEQKRM
;
A
#
# COMPACT_ATOMS: atom_id res chain seq x y z
N MET A 1 -13.48 35.85 7.73
CA MET A 1 -12.13 35.56 8.29
C MET A 1 -12.05 34.36 9.26
N LYS A 2 -13.15 33.92 9.92
CA LYS A 2 -13.16 32.71 10.78
C LYS A 2 -13.13 31.37 10.02
N GLY A 3 -13.74 31.30 8.83
CA GLY A 3 -13.82 30.05 8.04
C GLY A 3 -12.48 29.54 7.49
N ILE A 4 -11.54 30.45 7.16
CA ILE A 4 -10.23 30.08 6.61
C ILE A 4 -9.33 29.43 7.67
N LYS A 5 -9.37 29.92 8.92
CA LYS A 5 -8.62 29.31 10.03
C LYS A 5 -9.13 27.91 10.39
N MET A 6 -10.45 27.69 10.29
CA MET A 6 -11.06 26.40 10.62
C MET A 6 -10.81 25.35 9.53
N ALA A 7 -10.87 25.77 8.26
CA ALA A 7 -10.49 24.91 7.13
C ALA A 7 -9.00 24.52 7.22
N ALA A 8 -8.10 25.49 7.43
CA ALA A 8 -6.66 25.23 7.56
C ALA A 8 -6.31 24.34 8.77
N MET A 9 -6.99 24.53 9.90
CA MET A 9 -6.85 23.66 11.07
C MET A 9 -7.26 22.23 10.74
N MET A 10 -8.36 22.05 10.00
CA MET A 10 -8.87 20.73 9.63
C MET A 10 -8.00 20.03 8.57
N THR A 11 -7.36 20.77 7.65
CA THR A 11 -6.41 20.20 6.67
C THR A 11 -5.09 19.76 7.29
N ILE A 12 -4.68 20.33 8.42
CA ILE A 12 -3.43 19.94 9.10
C ILE A 12 -3.72 18.90 10.18
N LEU A 13 -4.73 19.15 11.02
CA LEU A 13 -5.06 18.28 12.15
C LEU A 13 -5.65 16.94 11.69
N GLY A 14 -6.45 16.94 10.61
CA GLY A 14 -7.07 15.74 10.06
C GLY A 14 -6.05 14.66 9.67
N PRO A 15 -5.07 14.97 8.78
CA PRO A 15 -4.03 14.02 8.40
C PRO A 15 -3.14 13.59 9.57
N VAL A 16 -2.85 14.48 10.52
CA VAL A 16 -2.04 14.14 11.70
C VAL A 16 -2.76 13.13 12.59
N LEU A 17 -4.05 13.35 12.87
CA LEU A 17 -4.87 12.41 13.65
C LEU A 17 -5.02 11.06 12.92
N MET A 18 -5.26 11.09 11.61
CA MET A 18 -5.36 9.88 10.81
C MET A 18 -4.03 9.12 10.77
N GLY A 19 -2.90 9.82 10.61
CA GLY A 19 -1.56 9.24 10.65
C GLY A 19 -1.23 8.63 12.01
N ALA A 20 -1.60 9.29 13.11
CA ALA A 20 -1.43 8.76 14.46
C ALA A 20 -2.29 7.49 14.68
N ALA A 21 -3.55 7.51 14.25
CA ALA A 21 -4.44 6.35 14.33
C ALA A 21 -3.90 5.17 13.48
N PHE A 22 -3.44 5.45 12.25
CA PHE A 22 -2.83 4.46 11.37
C PHE A 22 -1.57 3.85 11.99
N GLY A 23 -0.66 4.69 12.52
CA GLY A 23 0.55 4.21 13.21
C GLY A 23 0.24 3.34 14.42
N PHE A 24 -0.77 3.72 15.22
CA PHE A 24 -1.23 2.92 16.36
C PHE A 24 -1.77 1.55 15.93
N LEU A 25 -2.55 1.51 14.83
CA LEU A 25 -3.06 0.25 14.27
C LEU A 25 -1.93 -0.64 13.74
N LEU A 26 -0.91 -0.07 13.08
CA LEU A 26 0.26 -0.82 12.63
C LEU A 26 1.02 -1.44 13.81
N GLN A 27 1.20 -0.68 14.91
CA GLN A 27 1.88 -1.18 16.10
C GLN A 27 1.07 -2.32 16.76
N ARG A 28 -0.26 -2.18 16.84
CA ARG A 28 -1.15 -3.25 17.32
C ARG A 28 -1.13 -4.48 16.43
N GLY A 29 -1.00 -4.30 15.11
CA GLY A 29 -0.85 -5.37 14.14
C GLY A 29 0.49 -6.09 14.17
N LYS A 30 1.46 -5.65 15.02
CA LYS A 30 2.82 -6.20 15.14
C LYS A 30 3.65 -6.18 13.84
N VAL A 31 3.14 -5.52 12.79
CA VAL A 31 3.80 -5.38 11.49
C VAL A 31 4.98 -4.41 11.52
N THR A 32 5.23 -3.76 12.66
CA THR A 32 6.41 -2.91 12.90
C THR A 32 7.66 -3.70 13.29
N ASN A 33 7.60 -5.04 13.31
CA ASN A 33 8.75 -5.90 13.61
C ASN A 33 9.36 -6.49 12.34
N CYS A 34 10.70 -6.37 12.18
CA CYS A 34 11.48 -7.01 11.10
C CYS A 34 11.10 -8.48 10.88
N ASN A 35 11.12 -9.27 11.96
CA ASN A 35 10.90 -10.71 11.88
C ASN A 35 9.54 -11.09 11.30
N VAL A 36 8.51 -10.27 11.47
CA VAL A 36 7.17 -10.57 10.94
C VAL A 36 7.16 -10.39 9.42
N ILE A 37 7.85 -9.37 8.91
CA ILE A 37 7.95 -9.10 7.47
C ILE A 37 8.87 -10.13 6.79
N GLU A 38 10.01 -10.45 7.39
CA GLU A 38 10.91 -11.50 6.87
C GLU A 38 10.25 -12.87 6.87
N ASN A 39 9.50 -13.22 7.93
CA ASN A 39 8.79 -14.49 8.01
C ASN A 39 7.63 -14.58 7.01
N GLN A 40 7.06 -13.45 6.58
CA GLN A 40 6.12 -13.44 5.46
C GLN A 40 6.80 -13.89 4.16
N PHE A 41 7.96 -13.34 3.83
CA PHE A 41 8.70 -13.75 2.62
C PHE A 41 9.22 -15.18 2.70
N ARG A 42 9.41 -15.71 3.92
CA ARG A 42 9.75 -17.11 4.18
C ARG A 42 8.53 -18.04 4.25
N LEU A 43 7.32 -17.53 3.97
CA LEU A 43 6.05 -18.27 4.00
C LEU A 43 5.76 -18.94 5.36
N ARG A 44 6.25 -18.35 6.46
CA ARG A 44 6.03 -18.85 7.83
C ARG A 44 5.02 -18.05 8.62
N ASP A 45 4.83 -16.79 8.26
CA ASP A 45 3.89 -15.89 8.94
C ASP A 45 3.08 -15.09 7.91
N PHE A 46 1.80 -15.43 7.73
CA PHE A 46 0.90 -14.75 6.80
C PHE A 46 0.18 -13.54 7.42
N THR A 47 0.56 -13.11 8.63
CA THR A 47 -0.11 -12.02 9.35
C THR A 47 -0.12 -10.71 8.54
N VAL A 48 1.01 -10.32 7.95
CA VAL A 48 1.11 -9.07 7.17
C VAL A 48 0.20 -9.13 5.94
N LEU A 49 0.14 -10.27 5.27
CA LEU A 49 -0.68 -10.48 4.08
C LEU A 49 -2.17 -10.45 4.45
N LYS A 50 -2.54 -11.00 5.61
CA LYS A 50 -3.90 -10.90 6.12
C LYS A 50 -4.31 -9.47 6.46
N VAL A 51 -3.45 -8.74 7.17
CA VAL A 51 -3.72 -7.34 7.55
C VAL A 51 -3.81 -6.44 6.31
N MET A 52 -2.88 -6.55 5.37
CA MET A 52 -2.89 -5.73 4.16
C MET A 52 -4.04 -6.10 3.21
N GLY A 53 -4.35 -7.40 3.06
CA GLY A 53 -5.47 -7.86 2.24
C GLY A 53 -6.82 -7.34 2.75
N THR A 54 -7.06 -7.44 4.06
CA THR A 54 -8.30 -6.91 4.67
C THR A 54 -8.37 -5.38 4.54
N ALA A 55 -7.26 -4.68 4.73
CA ALA A 55 -7.19 -3.23 4.56
C ALA A 55 -7.53 -2.81 3.11
N ILE A 56 -7.08 -3.56 2.09
CA ILE A 56 -7.40 -3.29 0.68
C ILE A 56 -8.90 -3.48 0.43
N VAL A 57 -9.51 -4.56 0.92
CA VAL A 57 -10.94 -4.83 0.72
C VAL A 57 -11.81 -3.77 1.41
N VAL A 58 -11.58 -3.53 2.71
CA VAL A 58 -12.36 -2.57 3.50
C VAL A 58 -12.13 -1.15 2.99
N GLY A 59 -10.87 -0.78 2.70
CA GLY A 59 -10.52 0.51 2.15
C GLY A 59 -11.11 0.74 0.77
N GLY A 60 -11.10 -0.27 -0.09
CA GLY A 60 -11.71 -0.21 -1.43
C GLY A 60 -13.21 0.04 -1.37
N ILE A 61 -13.94 -0.70 -0.53
CA ILE A 61 -15.38 -0.48 -0.30
C ILE A 61 -15.63 0.92 0.28
N GLY A 62 -14.81 1.36 1.23
CA GLY A 62 -14.91 2.71 1.81
C GLY A 62 -14.74 3.82 0.77
N VAL A 63 -13.76 3.69 -0.14
CA VAL A 63 -13.56 4.64 -1.24
C VAL A 63 -14.72 4.61 -2.22
N LEU A 64 -15.26 3.43 -2.57
CA LEU A 64 -16.43 3.30 -3.44
C LEU A 64 -17.63 4.09 -2.91
N LEU A 65 -17.96 3.91 -1.62
CA LEU A 65 -19.05 4.65 -0.96
C LEU A 65 -18.80 6.17 -0.95
N LEU A 66 -17.54 6.59 -0.75
CA LEU A 66 -17.18 8.01 -0.72
C LEU A 66 -17.28 8.66 -2.11
N VAL A 67 -17.05 7.89 -3.17
CA VAL A 67 -17.21 8.36 -4.54
C VAL A 67 -18.68 8.38 -4.94
N ASP A 68 -19.46 7.35 -4.58
CA ASP A 68 -20.90 7.30 -4.86
C ASP A 68 -21.67 8.43 -4.15
N THR A 69 -21.22 8.84 -2.96
CA THR A 69 -21.78 9.99 -2.22
C THR A 69 -21.30 11.35 -2.74
N GLY A 70 -20.48 11.39 -3.79
CA GLY A 70 -20.00 12.62 -4.42
C GLY A 70 -18.94 13.39 -3.63
N ASN A 71 -18.47 12.85 -2.51
CA ASN A 71 -17.52 13.51 -1.61
C ASN A 71 -16.07 13.43 -2.10
N THR A 72 -15.74 12.53 -3.05
CA THR A 72 -14.38 12.36 -3.57
C THR A 72 -14.40 11.88 -5.02
N LYS A 73 -13.35 12.19 -5.79
CA LYS A 73 -13.14 11.68 -7.16
C LYS A 73 -11.96 10.73 -7.18
N TYR A 74 -12.04 9.68 -8.00
CA TYR A 74 -10.91 8.79 -8.23
C TYR A 74 -9.75 9.52 -8.91
N TYR A 75 -8.59 9.54 -8.27
CA TYR A 75 -7.35 10.01 -8.87
C TYR A 75 -6.52 8.81 -9.31
N VAL A 76 -6.75 8.35 -10.55
CA VAL A 76 -6.09 7.16 -11.09
C VAL A 76 -4.73 7.54 -11.68
N LYS A 77 -3.69 6.83 -11.25
CA LYS A 77 -2.34 6.94 -11.79
C LYS A 77 -2.28 6.26 -13.17
N ASP A 78 -1.56 6.84 -14.12
CA ASP A 78 -1.32 6.22 -15.42
C ASP A 78 -0.70 4.83 -15.29
N ALA A 79 -1.26 3.87 -16.00
CA ALA A 79 -0.85 2.47 -16.03
C ALA A 79 0.32 2.27 -16.99
N ASN A 80 1.51 2.71 -16.57
CA ASN A 80 2.76 2.43 -17.27
C ASN A 80 3.29 1.07 -16.84
N MET A 81 2.84 -0.01 -17.49
CA MET A 81 3.07 -1.38 -17.05
C MET A 81 4.56 -1.73 -16.89
N LEU A 82 5.43 -1.23 -17.78
CA LEU A 82 6.87 -1.46 -17.68
C LEU A 82 7.46 -0.81 -16.42
N ALA A 83 7.12 0.45 -16.17
CA ALA A 83 7.58 1.18 -14.99
C ALA A 83 7.00 0.57 -13.70
N ILE A 84 5.75 0.11 -13.72
CA ILE A 84 5.10 -0.55 -12.59
C ILE A 84 5.79 -1.88 -12.30
N ALA A 85 6.04 -2.72 -13.32
CA ALA A 85 6.68 -4.02 -13.14
C ALA A 85 8.12 -3.89 -12.61
N LEU A 86 8.93 -3.01 -13.20
CA LEU A 86 10.29 -2.75 -12.75
C LEU A 86 10.31 -2.14 -11.34
N GLY A 87 9.43 -1.18 -11.08
CA GLY A 87 9.29 -0.56 -9.76
C GLY A 87 8.87 -1.57 -8.69
N ALA A 88 7.88 -2.41 -8.98
CA ALA A 88 7.41 -3.45 -8.07
C ALA A 88 8.49 -4.49 -7.78
N ALA A 89 9.28 -4.89 -8.79
CA ALA A 89 10.40 -5.80 -8.61
C ALA A 89 11.49 -5.20 -7.70
N LEU A 90 11.96 -3.98 -8.00
CA LEU A 90 12.97 -3.30 -7.18
C LEU A 90 12.47 -3.05 -5.75
N PHE A 91 11.23 -2.62 -5.60
CA PHE A 91 10.60 -2.41 -4.31
C PHE A 91 10.46 -3.71 -3.52
N GLY A 92 10.05 -4.80 -4.17
CA GLY A 92 9.96 -6.12 -3.55
C GLY A 92 11.32 -6.64 -3.06
N ILE A 93 12.36 -6.55 -3.89
CA ILE A 93 13.73 -6.92 -3.51
C ILE A 93 14.20 -6.08 -2.31
N GLY A 94 13.94 -4.77 -2.35
CA GLY A 94 14.24 -3.86 -1.24
C GLY A 94 13.55 -4.28 0.06
N MET A 95 12.26 -4.63 0.02
CA MET A 95 11.52 -5.09 1.21
C MET A 95 12.07 -6.39 1.77
N VAL A 96 12.49 -7.34 0.92
CA VAL A 96 13.07 -8.62 1.36
C VAL A 96 14.42 -8.40 2.05
N VAL A 97 15.29 -7.57 1.46
CA VAL A 97 16.63 -7.29 2.00
C VAL A 97 16.56 -6.46 3.27
N TYR A 98 15.63 -5.50 3.32
CA TYR A 98 15.53 -4.56 4.43
C TYR A 98 14.64 -5.05 5.58
N GLY A 99 13.68 -5.94 5.31
CA GLY A 99 12.75 -6.43 6.31
C GLY A 99 11.69 -5.41 6.76
N TYR A 100 11.53 -4.30 6.05
CA TYR A 100 10.46 -3.33 6.27
C TYR A 100 9.87 -2.78 4.97
N CYS A 101 8.58 -2.44 5.01
CA CYS A 101 7.93 -1.61 4.00
C CYS A 101 7.94 -0.12 4.45
N PRO A 102 7.66 0.85 3.57
CA PRO A 102 7.83 2.28 3.88
C PRO A 102 6.95 2.73 5.06
N GLY A 103 5.72 2.23 5.16
CA GLY A 103 4.82 2.55 6.27
C GLY A 103 5.24 1.91 7.60
N THR A 104 5.69 0.66 7.58
CA THR A 104 6.14 -0.05 8.79
C THR A 104 7.48 0.45 9.28
N ALA A 105 8.36 0.91 8.38
CA ALA A 105 9.64 1.53 8.73
C ALA A 105 9.43 2.80 9.56
N LEU A 106 8.50 3.68 9.17
CA LEU A 106 8.16 4.87 9.95
C LEU A 106 7.60 4.52 11.34
N GLY A 107 6.75 3.49 11.42
CA GLY A 107 6.27 2.97 12.71
C GLY A 107 7.39 2.38 13.58
N ALA A 108 8.34 1.66 12.96
CA ALA A 108 9.48 1.06 13.66
C ALA A 108 10.49 2.11 14.16
N ILE A 109 10.69 3.22 13.43
CA ILE A 109 11.48 4.37 13.91
C ILE A 109 10.86 4.95 15.18
N ALA A 110 9.52 5.09 15.21
CA ALA A 110 8.82 5.59 16.40
C ALA A 110 8.99 4.67 17.62
N THR A 111 9.23 3.37 17.41
CA THR A 111 9.57 2.42 18.49
C THR A 111 11.05 2.40 18.88
N GLY A 112 11.90 3.22 18.23
CA GLY A 112 13.32 3.36 18.55
C GLY A 112 14.28 2.48 17.73
N SER A 113 13.82 1.88 16.64
CA SER A 113 14.68 1.03 15.79
C SER A 113 15.65 1.88 14.95
N ILE A 114 16.95 1.75 15.22
CA ILE A 114 18.01 2.40 14.43
C ILE A 114 18.11 1.81 13.02
N HIS A 115 17.85 0.51 12.86
CA HIS A 115 17.82 -0.14 11.55
C HIS A 115 16.70 0.44 10.67
N ALA A 116 15.54 0.74 11.27
CA ALA A 116 14.43 1.40 10.61
C ALA A 116 14.78 2.83 10.13
N LEU A 117 15.65 3.53 10.87
CA LEU A 117 16.07 4.88 10.53
C LEU A 117 17.02 4.91 9.33
N VAL A 118 18.00 4.00 9.28
CA VAL A 118 18.98 3.94 8.19
C VAL A 118 18.31 3.66 6.85
N GLY A 119 17.40 2.68 6.79
CA GLY A 119 16.67 2.43 5.55
C GLY A 119 15.63 3.49 5.23
N ALA A 120 15.07 4.21 6.20
CA ALA A 120 14.26 5.39 5.90
C ALA A 120 15.06 6.50 5.22
N LEU A 121 16.30 6.74 5.65
CA LEU A 121 17.21 7.63 4.92
C LEU A 121 17.53 7.10 3.52
N GLY A 122 17.73 5.79 3.38
CA GLY A 122 17.88 5.12 2.08
C GLY A 122 16.67 5.31 1.16
N MET A 123 15.44 5.23 1.69
CA MET A 123 14.21 5.49 0.95
C MET A 123 14.13 6.95 0.47
N VAL A 124 14.48 7.90 1.33
CA VAL A 124 14.52 9.33 0.97
C VAL A 124 15.56 9.58 -0.12
N ALA A 125 16.76 9.04 0.03
CA ALA A 125 17.81 9.15 -0.99
C ALA A 125 17.38 8.52 -2.32
N GLY A 126 16.77 7.33 -2.29
CA GLY A 126 16.22 6.66 -3.48
C GLY A 126 15.12 7.47 -4.15
N ALA A 127 14.22 8.08 -3.38
CA ALA A 127 13.17 8.96 -3.90
C ALA A 127 13.76 10.22 -4.56
N ILE A 128 14.81 10.80 -3.99
CA ILE A 128 15.53 11.95 -4.57
C ILE A 128 16.21 11.55 -5.87
N LEU A 129 16.92 10.41 -5.88
CA LEU A 129 17.56 9.88 -7.10
C LEU A 129 16.54 9.61 -8.21
N TYR A 130 15.39 9.04 -7.85
CA TYR A 130 14.29 8.83 -8.78
C TYR A 130 13.75 10.16 -9.33
N ALA A 131 13.56 11.17 -8.46
CA ALA A 131 13.10 12.50 -8.87
C ALA A 131 14.07 13.19 -9.83
N LEU A 132 15.38 13.10 -9.57
CA LEU A 132 16.43 13.62 -10.46
C LEU A 132 16.50 12.87 -11.79
N SER A 133 16.30 11.56 -11.76
CA SER A 133 16.34 10.70 -12.95
C SER A 133 15.01 10.65 -13.69
N PHE A 134 13.98 11.37 -13.22
CA PHE A 134 12.62 11.25 -13.70
C PHE A 134 12.50 11.64 -15.17
N ASP A 135 13.17 12.69 -15.62
CA ASP A 135 13.12 13.13 -17.02
C ASP A 135 13.71 12.08 -17.98
N TRP A 136 14.80 11.42 -17.56
CA TRP A 136 15.41 10.34 -18.32
C TRP A 136 14.53 9.08 -18.33
N LEU A 137 13.97 8.71 -17.18
CA LEU A 137 13.00 7.61 -17.05
C LEU A 137 11.75 7.86 -17.89
N LYS A 138 11.28 9.10 -17.93
CA LYS A 138 10.11 9.49 -18.71
C LYS A 138 10.37 9.31 -20.20
N ALA A 139 11.55 9.69 -20.66
CA ALA A 139 11.95 9.57 -22.06
C ALA A 139 12.12 8.11 -22.51
N HIS A 140 12.69 7.22 -21.68
CA HIS A 140 13.09 5.87 -22.10
C HIS A 140 12.20 4.73 -21.58
N VAL A 141 11.51 4.92 -20.45
CA VAL A 141 10.83 3.82 -19.73
C VAL A 141 9.33 4.05 -19.57
N LEU A 142 8.88 5.27 -19.25
CA LEU A 142 7.43 5.53 -19.05
C LEU A 142 6.63 5.51 -20.36
N ASN A 143 7.25 5.80 -21.50
CA ASN A 143 6.57 5.80 -22.81
C ASN A 143 6.43 4.40 -23.42
N VAL A 144 7.19 3.42 -22.92
CA VAL A 144 7.12 2.05 -23.40
C VAL A 144 6.00 1.33 -22.64
N TRP A 145 4.95 0.93 -23.35
CA TRP A 145 3.77 0.27 -22.76
C TRP A 145 2.95 1.16 -21.79
N ALA A 146 2.78 2.43 -22.14
CA ALA A 146 1.84 3.32 -21.48
C ALA A 146 0.41 2.99 -21.91
N LEU A 147 -0.34 2.28 -21.06
CA LEU A 147 -1.78 2.06 -21.28
C LEU A 147 -2.60 3.33 -20.94
N GLY A 148 -1.98 4.35 -20.33
CA GLY A 148 -2.66 5.59 -19.92
C GLY A 148 -3.48 5.43 -18.64
N LYS A 149 -4.42 6.35 -18.37
CA LYS A 149 -5.36 6.26 -17.23
C LYS A 149 -6.45 5.26 -17.54
N VAL A 150 -6.14 3.98 -17.41
CA VAL A 150 -7.06 2.91 -17.72
C VAL A 150 -7.43 2.18 -16.44
N ARG A 151 -8.72 2.14 -16.14
CA ARG A 151 -9.26 1.31 -15.06
C ARG A 151 -9.82 0.02 -15.66
N LEU A 152 -9.77 -1.07 -14.90
CA LEU A 152 -10.41 -2.33 -15.29
C LEU A 152 -11.89 -2.16 -15.71
N PRO A 153 -12.73 -1.37 -14.99
CA PRO A 153 -14.08 -1.01 -15.42
C PRO A 153 -14.15 -0.32 -16.79
N ASP A 154 -13.21 0.57 -17.11
CA ASP A 154 -13.21 1.34 -18.37
C ASP A 154 -12.84 0.47 -19.59
N VAL A 155 -12.01 -0.56 -19.41
CA VAL A 155 -11.64 -1.51 -20.50
C VAL A 155 -12.72 -2.56 -20.70
N THR A 156 -13.36 -3.00 -19.61
CA THR A 156 -14.28 -4.14 -19.64
C THR A 156 -15.75 -3.74 -19.77
N ASN A 157 -16.08 -2.45 -19.62
CA ASN A 157 -17.46 -1.94 -19.64
C ASN A 157 -18.35 -2.57 -18.54
N ILE A 158 -17.73 -3.09 -17.48
CA ILE A 158 -18.38 -3.73 -16.33
C ILE A 158 -18.42 -2.71 -15.19
N PRO A 159 -19.56 -2.54 -14.48
CA PRO A 159 -19.67 -1.58 -13.39
C PRO A 159 -18.66 -1.84 -12.26
N ASP A 160 -18.11 -0.78 -11.65
CA ASP A 160 -17.09 -0.83 -10.59
C ASP A 160 -17.47 -1.78 -9.45
N ILE A 161 -18.77 -1.84 -9.09
CA ILE A 161 -19.31 -2.69 -8.04
C ILE A 161 -18.99 -4.17 -8.27
N ILE A 162 -19.01 -4.66 -9.52
CA ILE A 162 -18.74 -6.07 -9.82
C ILE A 162 -17.25 -6.37 -9.64
N TRP A 163 -16.37 -5.43 -10.00
CA TRP A 163 -14.93 -5.58 -9.77
C TRP A 163 -14.57 -5.53 -8.28
N PHE A 164 -15.18 -4.64 -7.50
CA PHE A 164 -15.00 -4.62 -6.04
C PHE A 164 -15.60 -5.86 -5.36
N ALA A 165 -16.75 -6.34 -5.82
CA ALA A 165 -17.34 -7.59 -5.32
C ALA A 165 -16.46 -8.80 -5.66
N ALA A 166 -15.93 -8.88 -6.89
CA ALA A 166 -14.99 -9.93 -7.28
C ALA A 166 -13.70 -9.87 -6.46
N LEU A 167 -13.18 -8.68 -6.17
CA LEU A 167 -12.03 -8.49 -5.29
C LEU A 167 -12.33 -8.96 -3.86
N ALA A 168 -13.52 -8.63 -3.33
CA ALA A 168 -13.92 -9.04 -1.99
C ALA A 168 -14.11 -10.56 -1.88
N VAL A 169 -14.75 -11.18 -2.88
CA VAL A 169 -14.93 -12.64 -2.95
C VAL A 169 -13.58 -13.35 -3.15
N GLY A 170 -12.76 -12.86 -4.08
CA GLY A 170 -11.43 -13.40 -4.34
C GLY A 170 -10.51 -13.30 -3.12
N ALA A 171 -10.52 -12.17 -2.43
CA ALA A 171 -9.83 -12.01 -1.16
C ALA A 171 -10.39 -12.99 -0.12
N GLY A 172 -11.71 -13.10 0.04
CA GLY A 172 -12.33 -14.04 0.98
C GLY A 172 -11.94 -15.50 0.73
N LEU A 173 -11.92 -15.93 -0.53
CA LEU A 173 -11.46 -17.27 -0.93
C LEU A 173 -9.96 -17.44 -0.66
N PHE A 174 -9.15 -16.42 -0.90
CA PHE A 174 -7.72 -16.43 -0.63
C PHE A 174 -7.41 -16.49 0.87
N PHE A 175 -8.18 -15.77 1.70
CA PHE A 175 -8.13 -15.85 3.15
C PHE A 175 -8.47 -17.24 3.64
N TRP A 176 -9.57 -17.82 3.14
CA TRP A 176 -9.98 -19.18 3.46
C TRP A 176 -8.92 -20.21 3.06
N TRP A 177 -8.29 -20.02 1.89
CA TRP A 177 -7.20 -20.87 1.44
C TRP A 177 -5.98 -20.78 2.36
N ILE A 178 -5.56 -19.58 2.76
CA ILE A 178 -4.43 -19.41 3.67
C ILE A 178 -4.72 -20.03 5.04
N GLU A 179 -5.93 -19.88 5.56
CA GLU A 179 -6.32 -20.56 6.81
C GLU A 179 -6.29 -22.07 6.68
N SER A 180 -6.68 -22.62 5.53
CA SER A 180 -6.60 -24.07 5.28
C SER A 180 -5.14 -24.57 5.27
N VAL A 181 -4.21 -23.81 4.67
CA VAL A 181 -2.78 -24.14 4.62
C VAL A 181 -2.12 -23.99 6.00
N GLU A 182 -2.48 -22.95 6.77
CA GLU A 182 -2.02 -22.78 8.15
C GLU A 182 -2.54 -23.89 9.07
N ALA A 183 -3.79 -24.33 8.88
CA ALA A 183 -4.36 -25.44 9.63
C ALA A 183 -3.65 -26.76 9.33
N GLU A 184 -3.22 -26.97 8.08
CA GLU A 184 -2.45 -28.15 7.68
C GLU A 184 -1.02 -28.12 8.23
N GLN A 185 -0.35 -26.96 8.21
CA GLN A 185 0.97 -26.81 8.84
C GLN A 185 0.97 -27.00 10.35
N LYS A 186 -0.09 -26.59 11.07
CA LYS A 186 -0.20 -26.83 12.52
C LYS A 186 -0.46 -28.29 12.89
N ARG A 187 -0.87 -29.13 11.93
CA ARG A 187 -1.11 -30.57 12.13
C ARG A 187 0.13 -31.43 11.87
N MET A 188 1.17 -30.88 11.25
CA MET A 188 2.47 -31.52 11.00
C MET A 188 3.46 -31.18 12.12
#